data_AF-A0A022MPF5-F1
#
_entry.id   AF-A0A022MPF5-F1
#
_cell.length_a   1.000
_cell.length_b   1.000
_cell.length_c   1.000
_cell.angle_alpha   90.00
_cell.angle_beta   90.00
_cell.angle_gamma   90.00
#
_symmetry.space_group_name_H-M   'P 1'
#
loop_
_entity.id
_entity.type
_entity.pdbx_description
1 polymer ?
#
loop_
_entity_poly.entity_id
_entity_poly.type
_entity_poly.pdbx_seq_one_letter_code
_entity_poly.pdbx_strand_id
1 'polypeptide(L)'
;MARVLSPRGALAVHRVDGALVFALRAALAMALVALPIVLAGRPDLAVYAMLGSFTTTFGRNLPYPRRARVLAWVALAMTACVGCGVTLAALVRPQAGGAGAVLVVAATAVVAGAAKFACDAARLGGLGAVLLLFSFAVAAESPAAFTDVLPRTGLAAAAAAVAWALAVAGRYVHPDRPQRLAVAVALRALARLLTAADAEGADPGGAAGRERHRATVAVLHAYHCLGLAPH
;
A
#
# COMPACT_ATOMS: atom_id res chain seq x y z
N MET A 1 37.52 -0.35 7.91
CA MET A 1 36.92 -1.66 8.29
C MET A 1 35.47 -1.68 7.79
N ALA A 2 35.24 -2.24 6.59
CA ALA A 2 33.94 -2.19 5.91
C ALA A 2 32.95 -3.15 6.56
N ARG A 3 31.82 -2.63 7.04
CA ARG A 3 30.75 -3.43 7.65
C ARG A 3 29.96 -4.09 6.51
N VAL A 4 30.37 -5.31 6.15
CA VAL A 4 29.72 -6.11 5.12
C VAL A 4 28.30 -6.43 5.57
N LEU A 5 27.30 -5.86 4.90
CA LEU A 5 25.88 -6.17 5.12
C LEU A 5 25.66 -7.64 4.74
N SER A 6 25.43 -8.48 5.75
CA SER A 6 25.13 -9.90 5.58
C SER A 6 23.85 -10.07 4.72
N PRO A 7 23.92 -10.76 3.56
CA PRO A 7 22.76 -10.99 2.69
C PRO A 7 21.74 -11.94 3.32
N ARG A 8 22.10 -12.65 4.40
CA ARG A 8 21.21 -13.60 5.09
C ARG A 8 20.07 -12.92 5.84
N GLY A 9 20.22 -11.63 6.19
CA GLY A 9 19.13 -10.86 6.78
C GLY A 9 18.00 -10.52 5.81
N ALA A 10 18.27 -10.51 4.50
CA ALA A 10 17.28 -10.17 3.46
C ALA A 10 16.30 -11.30 3.15
N LEU A 11 16.66 -12.55 3.48
CA LEU A 11 15.85 -13.76 3.25
C LEU A 11 15.11 -14.25 4.50
N ALA A 12 15.19 -13.51 5.61
CA ALA A 12 14.44 -13.84 6.81
C ALA A 12 12.95 -13.60 6.57
N VAL A 13 12.23 -14.65 6.16
CA VAL A 13 10.77 -14.64 5.97
C VAL A 13 10.10 -14.34 7.31
N HIS A 14 9.75 -13.07 7.52
CA HIS A 14 8.89 -12.68 8.62
C HIS A 14 7.48 -13.20 8.34
N ARG A 15 6.97 -14.10 9.18
CA ARG A 15 5.54 -14.43 9.20
C ARG A 15 4.78 -13.17 9.57
N VAL A 16 4.15 -12.55 8.58
CA VAL A 16 3.25 -11.42 8.78
C VAL A 16 1.88 -11.97 9.12
N ASP A 17 1.52 -11.93 10.40
CA ASP A 17 0.18 -12.27 10.86
C ASP A 17 -0.87 -11.45 10.08
N GLY A 18 -1.84 -12.14 9.47
CA GLY A 18 -2.92 -11.50 8.68
C GLY A 18 -2.68 -11.39 7.17
N ALA A 19 -1.58 -11.94 6.63
CA ALA A 19 -1.32 -11.98 5.19
C ALA A 19 -2.45 -12.68 4.38
N LEU A 20 -3.04 -13.74 4.91
CA LEU A 20 -4.13 -14.46 4.24
C LEU A 20 -5.41 -13.63 4.11
N VAL A 21 -5.83 -12.92 5.17
CA VAL A 21 -7.02 -12.05 5.13
C VAL A 21 -6.80 -10.90 4.14
N PHE A 22 -5.57 -10.39 4.09
CA PHE A 22 -5.17 -9.38 3.13
C PHE A 22 -5.25 -9.91 1.68
N ALA A 23 -4.64 -11.06 1.43
CA ALA A 23 -4.65 -11.69 0.11
C ALA A 23 -6.07 -12.03 -0.34
N LEU A 24 -6.91 -12.52 0.56
CA LEU A 24 -8.32 -12.80 0.29
C LEU A 24 -9.08 -11.52 -0.06
N ARG A 25 -8.85 -10.41 0.64
CA ARG A 25 -9.47 -9.11 0.29
C ARG A 25 -9.03 -8.61 -1.08
N ALA A 26 -7.74 -8.73 -1.41
CA ALA A 26 -7.21 -8.38 -2.72
C ALA A 26 -7.84 -9.25 -3.81
N ALA A 27 -7.90 -10.58 -3.58
CA ALA A 27 -8.53 -11.54 -4.48
C ALA A 27 -10.02 -11.26 -4.67
N LEU A 28 -10.76 -10.94 -3.60
CA LEU A 28 -12.17 -10.57 -3.68
C LEU A 28 -12.37 -9.24 -4.42
N ALA A 29 -11.59 -8.21 -4.10
CA ALA A 29 -11.68 -6.92 -4.79
C ALA A 29 -11.45 -7.07 -6.30
N MET A 30 -10.46 -7.88 -6.67
CA MET A 30 -10.16 -8.21 -8.06
C MET A 30 -11.26 -9.05 -8.69
N ALA A 31 -11.67 -10.16 -8.06
CA ALA A 31 -12.65 -11.09 -8.60
C ALA A 31 -14.02 -10.44 -8.81
N LEU A 32 -14.48 -9.60 -7.87
CA LEU A 32 -15.79 -8.93 -7.98
C LEU A 32 -15.90 -8.05 -9.23
N VAL A 33 -14.80 -7.43 -9.66
CA VAL A 33 -14.81 -6.52 -10.82
C VAL A 33 -14.33 -7.21 -12.09
N ALA A 34 -13.31 -8.06 -12.02
CA ALA A 34 -12.75 -8.72 -13.19
C ALA A 34 -13.61 -9.88 -13.70
N LEU A 35 -14.27 -10.65 -12.82
CA LEU A 35 -15.03 -11.84 -13.22
C LEU A 35 -16.21 -11.50 -14.16
N PRO A 36 -17.05 -10.47 -13.88
CA PRO A 36 -18.11 -10.09 -14.80
C PRO A 36 -17.60 -9.68 -16.18
N ILE A 37 -16.44 -9.01 -16.23
CA ILE A 37 -15.82 -8.51 -17.46
C ILE A 37 -15.27 -9.65 -18.31
N VAL A 38 -14.60 -10.62 -17.67
CA VAL A 38 -14.08 -11.81 -18.34
C VAL A 38 -15.23 -12.65 -18.88
N LEU A 39 -16.31 -12.80 -18.10
CA LEU A 39 -17.52 -13.51 -18.54
C LEU A 39 -18.24 -12.79 -19.69
N ALA A 40 -18.16 -11.45 -19.75
CA ALA A 40 -18.65 -10.64 -20.86
C ALA A 40 -17.74 -10.71 -22.11
N GLY A 41 -16.70 -11.56 -22.12
CA GLY A 41 -15.82 -11.76 -23.26
C GLY A 41 -14.76 -10.67 -23.45
N ARG A 42 -14.49 -9.86 -22.42
CA ARG A 42 -13.53 -8.74 -22.48
C ARG A 42 -12.34 -8.88 -21.52
N PRO A 43 -11.56 -9.96 -21.59
CA PRO A 43 -10.43 -10.18 -20.68
C PRO A 43 -9.34 -9.09 -20.80
N ASP A 44 -9.29 -8.38 -21.93
CA ASP A 44 -8.42 -7.21 -22.16
C ASP A 44 -8.58 -6.14 -21.07
N LEU A 45 -9.79 -5.97 -20.55
CA LEU A 45 -10.10 -4.96 -19.55
C LEU A 45 -9.83 -5.40 -18.11
N ALA A 46 -9.61 -6.70 -17.87
CA ALA A 46 -9.41 -7.23 -16.53
C ALA A 46 -8.15 -6.65 -15.85
N VAL A 47 -7.13 -6.28 -16.63
CA VAL A 47 -5.92 -5.65 -16.11
C VAL A 47 -6.22 -4.36 -15.33
N TYR A 48 -7.19 -3.56 -15.78
CA TYR A 48 -7.54 -2.30 -15.11
C TYR A 48 -8.23 -2.53 -13.77
N ALA A 49 -9.02 -3.60 -13.65
CA ALA A 49 -9.55 -4.04 -12.36
C ALA A 49 -8.41 -4.49 -11.42
N MET A 50 -7.39 -5.17 -11.95
CA MET A 50 -6.21 -5.57 -11.18
C MET A 50 -5.47 -4.36 -10.62
N LEU A 51 -5.22 -3.35 -11.46
CA LEU A 51 -4.56 -2.11 -11.05
C LEU A 51 -5.33 -1.40 -9.92
N GLY A 52 -6.66 -1.29 -10.04
CA GLY A 52 -7.51 -0.73 -8.98
C GLY A 52 -7.46 -1.54 -7.67
N SER A 53 -7.38 -2.88 -7.76
CA SER A 53 -7.31 -3.76 -6.60
C SER A 53 -6.02 -3.60 -5.76
N PHE A 54 -4.94 -3.05 -6.35
CA PHE A 54 -3.70 -2.77 -5.61
C PHE A 54 -3.89 -1.81 -4.45
N THR A 55 -4.95 -1.01 -4.46
CA THR A 55 -5.42 -0.17 -3.34
C THR A 55 -5.51 -0.97 -2.04
N THR A 56 -5.87 -2.27 -2.10
CA THR A 56 -5.94 -3.14 -0.92
C THR A 56 -4.62 -3.22 -0.15
N THR A 57 -3.48 -3.11 -0.85
CA THR A 57 -2.08 -3.18 -0.34
C THR A 57 -1.70 -2.08 0.63
N PHE A 58 -2.44 -0.99 0.62
CA PHE A 58 -2.14 0.18 1.42
C PHE A 58 -2.82 0.11 2.79
N GLY A 59 -2.29 0.89 3.74
CA GLY A 59 -2.92 1.06 5.05
C GLY A 59 -2.77 -0.16 5.98
N ARG A 60 -1.76 -1.01 5.78
CA ARG A 60 -1.43 -2.10 6.72
C ARG A 60 -1.11 -1.48 8.09
N ASN A 61 -1.67 -2.06 9.15
CA ASN A 61 -1.48 -1.64 10.54
C ASN A 61 -2.00 -0.24 10.91
N LEU A 62 -2.85 0.39 10.09
CA LEU A 62 -3.52 1.64 10.47
C LEU A 62 -4.84 1.38 11.21
N PRO A 63 -5.18 2.20 12.23
CA PRO A 63 -6.51 2.16 12.84
C PRO A 63 -7.60 2.45 11.81
N TYR A 64 -8.74 1.76 11.90
CA TYR A 64 -9.83 1.80 10.91
C TYR A 64 -10.22 3.19 10.38
N PRO A 65 -10.44 4.24 11.22
CA PRO A 65 -10.84 5.55 10.71
C PRO A 65 -9.74 6.26 9.92
N ARG A 66 -8.47 6.04 10.27
CA ARG A 66 -7.33 6.58 9.51
C ARG A 66 -7.10 5.76 8.25
N ARG A 67 -7.23 4.43 8.36
CA ARG A 67 -7.13 3.48 7.24
C ARG A 67 -8.14 3.81 6.14
N ALA A 68 -9.40 4.06 6.48
CA ALA A 68 -10.44 4.43 5.51
C ALA A 68 -10.07 5.70 4.71
N ARG A 69 -9.60 6.75 5.39
CA ARG A 69 -9.16 8.00 4.73
C ARG A 69 -7.93 7.81 3.85
N VAL A 70 -6.93 7.07 4.35
CA VAL A 70 -5.71 6.79 3.57
C VAL A 70 -6.04 5.96 2.33
N LEU A 71 -6.85 4.90 2.45
CA LEU A 71 -7.24 4.11 1.28
C LEU A 71 -8.11 4.89 0.30
N ALA A 72 -8.92 5.85 0.74
CA ALA A 72 -9.67 6.70 -0.18
C ALA A 72 -8.72 7.56 -1.03
N TRP A 73 -7.71 8.19 -0.41
CA TRP A 73 -6.69 8.93 -1.14
C TRP A 73 -5.87 8.05 -2.08
N VAL A 74 -5.51 6.84 -1.64
CA VAL A 74 -4.81 5.86 -2.50
C VAL A 74 -5.69 5.42 -3.66
N ALA A 75 -6.98 5.18 -3.45
CA ALA A 75 -7.92 4.80 -4.50
C ALA A 75 -8.01 5.90 -5.58
N LEU A 76 -8.08 7.16 -5.14
CA LEU A 76 -8.05 8.31 -6.03
C LEU A 76 -6.73 8.41 -6.79
N ALA A 77 -5.60 8.24 -6.09
CA ALA A 77 -4.27 8.28 -6.71
C ALA A 77 -4.08 7.15 -7.75
N MET A 78 -4.49 5.93 -7.42
CA MET A 78 -4.45 4.79 -8.35
C MET A 78 -5.32 5.05 -9.59
N THR A 79 -6.53 5.53 -9.38
CA THR A 79 -7.45 5.87 -10.47
C THR A 79 -6.89 6.98 -11.35
N ALA A 80 -6.30 8.02 -10.74
CA ALA A 80 -5.65 9.10 -11.46
C ALA A 80 -4.43 8.61 -12.25
N CYS A 81 -3.59 7.75 -11.68
CA CYS A 81 -2.47 7.13 -12.39
C CYS A 81 -2.94 6.33 -13.60
N VAL A 82 -3.96 5.50 -13.46
CA VAL A 82 -4.53 4.76 -14.60
C VAL A 82 -5.11 5.73 -15.63
N GLY A 83 -5.85 6.75 -15.21
CA GLY A 83 -6.45 7.71 -16.13
C GLY A 83 -5.44 8.53 -16.91
N CYS A 84 -4.45 9.09 -16.22
CA CYS A 84 -3.35 9.80 -16.86
C CYS A 84 -2.56 8.88 -17.80
N GLY A 85 -2.37 7.60 -17.45
CA GLY A 85 -1.71 6.63 -18.33
C GLY A 85 -2.52 6.38 -19.60
N VAL A 86 -3.81 6.05 -19.49
CA VAL A 86 -4.65 5.77 -20.66
C VAL A 86 -4.86 7.01 -21.52
N THR A 87 -5.01 8.21 -20.93
CA THR A 87 -5.11 9.46 -21.72
C THR A 87 -3.83 9.76 -22.47
N LEU A 88 -2.68 9.55 -21.83
CA LEU A 88 -1.38 9.72 -22.47
C LEU A 88 -1.19 8.72 -23.62
N ALA A 89 -1.57 7.46 -23.43
CA ALA A 89 -1.54 6.44 -24.48
C ALA A 89 -2.40 6.85 -25.69
N ALA A 90 -3.60 7.39 -25.44
CA ALA A 90 -4.53 7.85 -26.48
C ALA A 90 -4.03 9.10 -27.23
N LEU A 91 -3.40 10.04 -26.52
CA LEU A 91 -2.87 11.29 -27.07
C LEU A 91 -1.63 11.04 -27.93
N VAL A 92 -0.71 10.24 -27.42
CA VAL A 92 0.66 10.19 -27.92
C VAL A 92 0.87 9.03 -28.89
N ARG A 93 -0.03 8.03 -28.88
CA ARG A 93 0.04 6.81 -29.71
C ARG A 93 1.48 6.28 -29.78
N PRO A 94 2.09 5.91 -28.64
CA PRO A 94 3.51 5.52 -28.57
C PRO A 94 3.91 4.43 -29.58
N GLN A 95 2.95 3.60 -30.00
CA GLN A 95 3.11 2.52 -30.99
C GLN A 95 3.33 3.02 -32.42
N ALA A 96 3.08 4.30 -32.72
CA ALA A 96 3.30 4.89 -34.04
C ALA A 96 4.75 5.36 -34.29
N GLY A 97 5.62 5.31 -33.27
CA GLY A 97 7.03 5.70 -33.36
C GLY A 97 7.27 7.22 -33.34
N GLY A 98 8.48 7.63 -32.95
CA GLY A 98 8.93 9.04 -32.99
C GLY A 98 8.86 9.80 -31.66
N ALA A 99 8.59 11.11 -31.72
CA ALA A 99 8.58 12.05 -30.57
C ALA A 99 7.64 11.65 -29.43
N GLY A 100 6.65 10.79 -29.72
CA GLY A 100 5.72 10.29 -28.73
C GLY A 100 6.37 9.41 -27.65
N ALA A 101 7.37 8.60 -27.99
CA ALA A 101 8.08 7.79 -27.00
C ALA A 101 8.81 8.66 -25.96
N VAL A 102 9.42 9.76 -26.40
CA VAL A 102 10.11 10.72 -25.52
C VAL A 102 9.12 11.38 -24.57
N LEU A 103 7.94 11.76 -25.07
CA LEU A 103 6.89 12.36 -24.24
C LEU A 103 6.33 11.38 -23.21
N VAL A 104 6.17 10.10 -23.57
CA VAL A 104 5.76 9.06 -22.62
C VAL A 104 6.81 8.85 -21.54
N VAL A 105 8.09 8.81 -21.90
CA VAL A 105 9.19 8.69 -20.91
C VAL A 105 9.23 9.91 -19.99
N ALA A 106 9.09 11.13 -20.54
CA ALA A 106 9.07 12.35 -19.75
C ALA A 106 7.87 12.40 -18.79
N ALA A 107 6.67 12.06 -19.28
CA ALA A 107 5.47 11.97 -18.44
C ALA A 107 5.62 10.88 -17.36
N THR A 108 6.20 9.73 -17.70
CA THR A 108 6.49 8.65 -16.75
C THR A 108 7.44 9.13 -15.67
N ALA A 109 8.49 9.88 -16.01
CA ALA A 109 9.43 10.44 -15.04
C ALA A 109 8.76 11.45 -14.10
N VAL A 110 7.88 12.31 -14.63
CA VAL A 110 7.09 13.27 -13.81
C VAL A 110 6.15 12.52 -12.86
N VAL A 111 5.42 11.52 -13.37
CA VAL A 111 4.51 10.72 -12.54
C VAL A 111 5.27 9.91 -11.50
N ALA A 112 6.43 9.35 -11.84
CA ALA A 112 7.30 8.65 -10.89
C ALA A 112 7.76 9.60 -9.78
N GLY A 113 8.19 10.81 -10.13
CA GLY A 113 8.59 11.84 -9.17
C GLY A 113 7.43 12.26 -8.26
N ALA A 114 6.27 12.54 -8.83
CA ALA A 114 5.07 12.92 -8.09
C ALA A 114 4.56 11.79 -7.18
N ALA A 115 4.51 10.56 -7.68
CA ALA A 115 4.11 9.37 -6.90
C ALA A 115 5.06 9.13 -5.73
N LYS A 116 6.38 9.26 -5.97
CA LYS A 116 7.39 9.17 -4.91
C LYS A 116 7.22 10.26 -3.86
N PHE A 117 7.13 11.52 -4.29
CA PHE A 117 6.93 12.65 -3.39
C PHE A 117 5.66 12.49 -2.56
N ALA A 118 4.55 12.10 -3.18
CA ALA A 118 3.29 11.86 -2.50
C ALA A 118 3.38 10.70 -1.50
N CYS A 119 4.06 9.60 -1.85
CA CYS A 119 4.26 8.47 -0.94
C CYS A 119 5.16 8.82 0.24
N ASP A 120 6.25 9.55 0.01
CA ASP A 120 7.16 10.03 1.04
C ASP A 120 6.43 11.00 1.98
N ALA A 121 5.66 11.95 1.44
CA ALA A 121 4.82 12.87 2.23
C ALA A 121 3.75 12.13 3.04
N ALA A 122 3.14 11.09 2.47
CA ALA A 122 2.13 10.27 3.13
C ALA A 122 2.71 9.22 4.09
N ARG A 123 4.05 9.09 4.19
CA ARG A 123 4.77 8.04 4.92
C ARG A 123 4.31 6.63 4.54
N LEU A 124 3.85 6.46 3.30
CA LEU A 124 3.49 5.18 2.71
C LEU A 124 4.80 4.52 2.28
N GLY A 125 5.16 3.40 2.91
CA GLY A 125 6.44 2.73 2.66
C GLY A 125 6.69 2.41 1.17
N GLY A 126 7.96 2.15 0.82
CA GLY A 126 8.45 2.14 -0.57
C GLY A 126 7.69 1.30 -1.61
N LEU A 127 6.88 0.33 -1.19
CA LEU A 127 6.00 -0.44 -2.09
C LEU A 127 4.92 0.44 -2.75
N GLY A 128 4.46 1.51 -2.07
CA GLY A 128 3.34 2.31 -2.55
C GLY A 128 3.64 3.06 -3.84
N ALA A 129 4.80 3.70 -3.91
CA ALA A 129 5.24 4.44 -5.10
C ALA A 129 5.42 3.49 -6.30
N VAL A 130 5.91 2.27 -6.07
CA VAL A 130 6.12 1.26 -7.11
C VAL A 130 4.78 0.83 -7.72
N LEU A 131 3.74 0.61 -6.90
CA LEU A 131 2.42 0.20 -7.40
C LEU A 131 1.74 1.32 -8.22
N LEU A 132 1.89 2.58 -7.80
CA LEU A 132 1.34 3.73 -8.53
C LEU A 132 2.03 3.88 -9.88
N LEU A 133 3.37 3.83 -9.88
CA LEU A 133 4.17 3.90 -11.10
C LEU A 133 3.86 2.74 -12.04
N PHE A 134 3.77 1.52 -11.51
CA PHE A 134 3.41 0.34 -12.29
C PHE A 134 2.02 0.47 -12.93
N SER A 135 1.04 0.95 -12.17
CA SER A 135 -0.32 1.16 -12.69
C SER A 135 -0.36 2.21 -13.80
N PHE A 136 0.40 3.30 -13.65
CA PHE A 136 0.56 4.29 -14.70
C PHE A 136 1.25 3.71 -15.93
N ALA A 137 2.37 3.00 -15.77
CA ALA A 137 3.16 2.46 -16.87
C ALA A 137 2.36 1.44 -17.71
N VAL A 138 1.66 0.52 -17.04
CA VAL A 138 0.78 -0.46 -17.71
C VAL A 138 -0.33 0.24 -18.49
N ALA A 139 -0.91 1.30 -17.92
CA ALA A 139 -1.94 2.08 -18.58
C ALA A 139 -1.41 2.90 -19.78
N ALA A 140 -0.20 3.46 -19.65
CA ALA A 140 0.45 4.28 -20.68
C ALA A 140 0.94 3.49 -21.90
N GLU A 141 1.26 2.20 -21.72
CA GLU A 141 1.74 1.33 -22.80
C GLU A 141 0.59 0.66 -23.58
N SER A 142 -0.63 0.73 -23.06
CA SER A 142 -1.77 0.05 -23.67
C SER A 142 -2.20 0.74 -24.97
N PRO A 143 -2.54 0.00 -26.05
CA PRO A 143 -3.18 0.58 -27.22
C PRO A 143 -4.55 1.12 -26.81
N ALA A 144 -4.70 2.44 -26.72
CA ALA A 144 -5.91 3.08 -26.25
C ALA A 144 -6.40 4.14 -27.24
N ALA A 145 -7.70 4.15 -27.52
CA ALA A 145 -8.35 5.30 -28.11
C ALA A 145 -8.90 6.22 -27.01
N PHE A 146 -9.21 7.47 -27.36
CA PHE A 146 -9.86 8.39 -26.41
C PHE A 146 -11.18 7.86 -25.86
N THR A 147 -11.91 7.07 -26.66
CA THR A 147 -13.15 6.39 -26.25
C THR A 147 -12.92 5.35 -25.15
N ASP A 148 -11.68 4.85 -25.01
CA ASP A 148 -11.33 3.84 -24.02
C ASP A 148 -10.91 4.43 -22.68
N VAL A 149 -10.65 5.73 -22.61
CA VAL A 149 -10.21 6.41 -21.37
C VAL A 149 -11.23 6.20 -20.27
N LEU A 150 -12.49 6.56 -20.54
CA LEU A 150 -13.57 6.49 -19.55
C LEU A 150 -13.87 5.05 -19.08
N PRO A 151 -14.02 4.04 -19.95
CA PRO A 151 -14.28 2.68 -19.48
C PRO A 151 -13.09 2.09 -18.71
N ARG A 152 -11.85 2.28 -19.16
CA ARG A 152 -10.66 1.71 -18.49
C ARG A 152 -10.42 2.36 -17.12
N THR A 153 -10.60 3.67 -17.02
CA THR A 153 -10.54 4.40 -15.74
C THR A 153 -11.68 4.06 -14.82
N GLY A 154 -12.90 3.96 -15.35
CA GLY A 154 -14.09 3.55 -14.60
C GLY A 154 -13.92 2.17 -13.97
N LEU A 155 -13.28 1.23 -14.67
CA LEU A 155 -12.98 -0.10 -14.13
C LEU A 155 -11.94 -0.07 -13.00
N ALA A 156 -10.87 0.69 -13.17
CA ALA A 156 -9.88 0.88 -12.10
C ALA A 156 -10.52 1.55 -10.88
N ALA A 157 -11.36 2.57 -11.10
CA ALA A 157 -12.10 3.25 -10.05
C ALA A 157 -13.08 2.32 -9.33
N ALA A 158 -13.81 1.49 -10.07
CA ALA A 158 -14.74 0.51 -9.51
C ALA A 158 -14.00 -0.51 -8.64
N ALA A 159 -12.89 -1.08 -9.12
CA ALA A 159 -12.08 -2.02 -8.33
C ALA A 159 -11.45 -1.36 -7.10
N ALA A 160 -10.99 -0.12 -7.22
CA ALA A 160 -10.46 0.64 -6.08
C ALA A 160 -11.56 0.97 -5.05
N ALA A 161 -12.78 1.27 -5.50
CA ALA A 161 -13.94 1.50 -4.64
C ALA A 161 -14.37 0.21 -3.92
N VAL A 162 -14.39 -0.94 -4.61
CA VAL A 162 -14.65 -2.25 -3.99
C VAL A 162 -13.56 -2.58 -2.96
N ALA A 163 -12.29 -2.35 -3.30
CA ALA A 163 -11.16 -2.53 -2.38
C ALA A 163 -11.31 -1.66 -1.12
N TRP A 164 -11.70 -0.39 -1.29
CA TRP A 164 -11.97 0.52 -0.19
C TRP A 164 -13.16 0.05 0.66
N ALA A 165 -14.27 -0.34 0.03
CA ALA A 165 -15.46 -0.86 0.70
C ALA A 165 -15.14 -2.11 1.51
N LEU A 166 -14.39 -3.07 0.97
CA LEU A 166 -13.93 -4.27 1.70
C LEU A 166 -13.01 -3.93 2.87
N ALA A 167 -12.18 -2.88 2.72
CA ALA A 167 -11.31 -2.41 3.79
C ALA A 167 -12.10 -1.76 4.93
N VAL A 168 -13.14 -0.99 4.61
CA VAL A 168 -14.06 -0.35 5.56
C VAL A 168 -15.00 -1.38 6.20
N ALA A 169 -15.53 -2.32 5.43
CA ALA A 169 -16.41 -3.39 5.90
C ALA A 169 -15.74 -4.26 6.98
N GLY A 170 -14.40 -4.38 6.93
CA GLY A 170 -13.61 -5.01 8.00
C GLY A 170 -13.87 -4.44 9.40
N ARG A 171 -14.27 -3.16 9.51
CA ARG A 171 -14.66 -2.51 10.76
C ARG A 171 -15.79 -3.26 11.46
N TYR A 172 -16.77 -3.74 10.69
CA TYR A 172 -17.95 -4.40 11.25
C TYR A 172 -17.67 -5.83 11.72
N VAL A 173 -16.70 -6.51 11.11
CA VAL A 173 -16.36 -7.89 11.47
C VAL A 173 -15.46 -7.95 12.70
N HIS A 174 -14.54 -6.98 12.87
CA HIS A 174 -13.61 -6.95 14.00
C HIS A 174 -13.27 -5.49 14.41
N PRO A 175 -14.17 -4.79 15.11
CA PRO A 175 -14.00 -3.38 15.44
C PRO A 175 -12.75 -3.08 16.28
N ASP A 176 -12.41 -3.96 17.23
CA ASP A 176 -11.34 -3.69 18.22
C ASP A 176 -9.99 -4.38 17.93
N ARG A 177 -9.88 -5.14 16.83
CA ARG A 177 -8.63 -5.84 16.50
C ARG A 177 -7.39 -4.93 16.41
N PRO A 178 -7.43 -3.73 15.80
CA PRO A 178 -6.23 -2.90 15.71
C PRO A 178 -5.82 -2.35 17.08
N GLN A 179 -6.77 -1.96 17.94
CA GLN A 179 -6.46 -1.53 19.31
C GLN A 179 -5.86 -2.69 20.12
N ARG A 180 -6.47 -3.88 20.07
CA ARG A 180 -5.98 -5.06 20.79
C ARG A 180 -4.59 -5.49 20.35
N LEU A 181 -4.29 -5.42 19.05
CA LEU A 181 -2.95 -5.72 18.53
C LEU A 181 -1.93 -4.67 18.97
N ALA A 182 -2.28 -3.38 18.94
CA ALA A 182 -1.38 -2.33 19.41
C ALA A 182 -1.05 -2.48 20.90
N VAL A 183 -2.04 -2.78 21.74
CA VAL A 183 -1.85 -3.08 23.17
C VAL A 183 -1.01 -4.33 23.37
N ALA A 184 -1.30 -5.42 22.64
CA ALA A 184 -0.51 -6.65 22.75
C ALA A 184 0.96 -6.44 22.35
N VAL A 185 1.24 -5.64 21.32
CA VAL A 185 2.61 -5.29 20.92
C VAL A 185 3.30 -4.44 22.00
N ALA A 186 2.60 -3.47 22.59
CA ALA A 186 3.12 -2.67 23.69
C ALA A 186 3.46 -3.53 24.92
N LEU A 187 2.56 -4.43 25.32
CA LEU A 187 2.79 -5.36 26.43
C LEU A 187 3.98 -6.31 26.17
N ARG A 188 4.11 -6.84 24.95
CA ARG A 188 5.27 -7.67 24.57
C ARG A 188 6.59 -6.89 24.57
N ALA A 189 6.58 -5.63 24.15
CA ALA A 189 7.76 -4.78 24.19
C ALA A 189 8.16 -4.44 25.63
N LEU A 190 7.18 -4.17 26.51
CA LEU A 190 7.42 -3.92 27.91
C LEU A 190 7.93 -5.16 28.64
N ALA A 191 7.35 -6.34 28.37
CA ALA A 191 7.82 -7.60 28.93
C ALA A 191 9.30 -7.88 28.58
N ARG A 192 9.70 -7.65 27.32
CA ARG A 192 11.11 -7.78 26.90
C ARG A 192 12.03 -6.80 27.61
N LEU A 193 11.58 -5.57 27.83
CA LEU A 193 12.34 -4.59 28.60
C LEU A 193 12.52 -5.02 30.05
N LEU A 194 11.47 -5.54 30.70
CA LEU A 194 11.53 -6.03 32.07
C LEU A 194 12.47 -7.23 32.19
N THR A 195 12.35 -8.23 31.31
CA THR A 195 13.26 -9.38 31.29
C THR A 195 14.71 -8.98 31.04
N ALA A 196 14.96 -7.97 30.18
CA ALA A 196 16.30 -7.44 29.96
C ALA A 196 16.83 -6.70 31.19
N ALA A 197 15.99 -5.91 31.88
CA ALA A 197 16.36 -5.21 33.10
C ALA A 197 16.67 -6.17 34.26
N ASP A 198 15.89 -7.25 34.40
CA ASP A 198 16.11 -8.30 35.42
C ASP A 198 17.39 -9.12 35.14
N ALA A 199 17.78 -9.25 33.86
CA ALA A 199 19.01 -9.90 33.45
C ALA A 199 20.24 -8.98 33.54
N GLU A 200 20.06 -7.67 33.67
CA GLU A 200 21.12 -6.65 33.74
C GLU A 200 21.75 -6.56 35.14
N GLY A 201 22.44 -7.63 35.51
CA GLY A 201 23.59 -7.59 36.41
C GLY A 201 24.92 -7.30 35.69
N ALA A 202 24.96 -7.25 34.34
CA ALA A 202 26.19 -7.00 33.59
C ALA A 202 25.93 -6.65 32.10
N ASP A 203 25.70 -5.37 31.74
CA ASP A 203 26.28 -4.72 30.53
C ASP A 203 25.89 -3.22 30.43
N PRO A 204 26.86 -2.26 30.42
CA PRO A 204 26.60 -0.83 30.25
C PRO A 204 26.51 -0.35 28.77
N GLY A 205 26.19 -1.24 27.83
CA GLY A 205 26.44 -1.05 26.39
C GLY A 205 25.22 -0.73 25.50
N GLY A 206 24.39 0.27 25.80
CA GLY A 206 23.39 0.82 24.85
C GLY A 206 22.27 -0.12 24.37
N ALA A 207 22.28 -1.41 24.75
CA ALA A 207 21.22 -2.37 24.48
C ALA A 207 19.95 -2.04 25.29
N ALA A 208 20.11 -1.73 26.58
CA ALA A 208 19.05 -1.19 27.45
C ALA A 208 18.35 0.03 26.85
N GLY A 209 19.12 0.98 26.29
CA GLY A 209 18.58 2.19 25.66
C GLY A 209 17.72 1.91 24.43
N ARG A 210 18.12 0.92 23.62
CA ARG A 210 17.34 0.49 22.44
C ARG A 210 16.06 -0.23 22.82
N GLU A 211 16.09 -1.10 23.83
CA GLU A 211 14.88 -1.78 24.33
C GLU A 211 13.91 -0.80 25.00
N ARG A 212 14.42 0.16 25.80
CA ARG A 212 13.60 1.26 26.35
C ARG A 212 12.94 2.07 25.25
N HIS A 213 13.70 2.51 24.25
CA HIS A 213 13.16 3.27 23.12
C HIS A 213 12.07 2.48 22.36
N ARG A 214 12.28 1.18 22.09
CA ARG A 214 11.27 0.32 21.45
C ARG A 214 10.00 0.19 22.27
N ALA A 215 10.12 0.00 23.58
CA ALA A 215 8.98 -0.07 24.49
C ALA A 215 8.20 1.25 24.49
N THR A 216 8.87 2.40 24.61
CA THR A 216 8.25 3.73 24.58
C THR A 216 7.50 3.98 23.27
N VAL A 217 8.11 3.66 22.12
CA VAL A 217 7.47 3.82 20.81
C VAL A 217 6.23 2.93 20.68
N ALA A 218 6.29 1.68 21.15
CA ALA A 218 5.15 0.76 21.12
C ALA A 218 3.99 1.24 22.00
N VAL A 219 4.29 1.78 23.19
CA VAL A 219 3.29 2.35 24.12
C VAL A 219 2.66 3.61 23.55
N LEU A 220 3.45 4.56 23.03
CA LEU A 220 2.94 5.78 22.38
C LEU A 220 2.05 5.43 21.16
N HIS A 221 2.43 4.41 20.40
CA HIS A 221 1.62 3.93 19.28
C HIS A 221 0.29 3.32 19.75
N ALA A 222 0.28 2.59 20.87
CA ALA A 222 -0.95 2.06 21.47
C ALA A 222 -1.89 3.18 21.94
N TYR A 223 -1.36 4.19 22.64
CA TYR A 223 -2.12 5.38 23.04
C TYR A 223 -2.72 6.13 21.85
N HIS A 224 -1.93 6.35 20.79
CA HIS A 224 -2.43 6.94 19.54
C HIS A 224 -3.53 6.10 18.88
N CYS A 225 -3.43 4.77 18.91
CA CYS A 225 -4.45 3.87 18.36
C CYS A 225 -5.74 3.85 19.20
N LEU A 226 -5.63 4.06 20.51
CA LEU A 226 -6.76 4.15 21.44
C LEU A 226 -7.44 5.53 21.44
N GLY A 227 -6.82 6.54 20.83
CA GLY A 227 -7.31 7.92 20.86
C GLY A 227 -7.14 8.60 22.23
N LEU A 228 -6.37 7.98 23.12
CA LEU A 228 -6.01 8.49 24.43
C LEU A 228 -4.64 9.14 24.29
N ALA A 229 -4.54 10.35 23.75
CA ALA A 229 -3.24 11.02 23.75
C ALA A 229 -2.84 11.28 25.22
N PRO A 230 -1.62 10.93 25.65
CA PRO A 230 -1.16 11.29 26.98
C PRO A 230 -1.13 12.82 27.08
N HIS A 231 -1.89 13.35 28.03
CA HIS A 231 -1.86 14.76 28.42
C HIS A 231 -0.59 15.07 29.20
#